data_AF-A0A1V5RZZ2-F1
#
_entry.id   AF-A0A1V5RZZ2-F1
#
_cell.length_a   1.000
_cell.length_b   1.000
_cell.length_c   1.000
_cell.angle_alpha   90.00
_cell.angle_beta   90.00
_cell.angle_gamma   90.00
#
_symmetry.space_group_name_H-M   'P 1'
#
loop_
_entity.id
_entity.type
_entity.pdbx_description
1 polymer ?
#
loop_
_entity_poly.entity_id
_entity_poly.type
_entity_poly.pdbx_seq_one_letter_code
_entity_poly.pdbx_strand_id
1 'polypeptide(L)'
;MNYIGSKLSLQEFIESSIREFTGYTSGNGRVFADIFAGTGAICSIFRQNGYKVIANDNLYFSYVLNKHLVENTQSVLTNPVNLTEFTEEIEGFIYKTYCAGSGSGRNYFSDTNGKRCDFVRTLLESMRDYNEITAPMYYWYLASLINSIDKVANTASVYSAFLKHIKKSAQRMFEVSMLPIIDGIFGEVYNEDANILIRKIQGDVLYLDPPYNERQYDSNYHILETVARYDNPEVYGKTGLRRNSNAKSAFCSKKTVKTVFEDIIANANFKYIFLSYNNEGLMGFSDIAEIMGKYGEYKSKYQVNKRFKCDADVNRTFIADSTYEFIHCLKKG
;
A
#
# COMPACT_ATOMS: atom_id res chain seq x y z
N MET A 1 4.97 8.22 -0.11
CA MET A 1 5.72 7.01 0.25
C MET A 1 6.15 6.26 -1.00
N ASN A 2 7.33 5.62 -0.99
CA ASN A 2 7.75 4.75 -2.09
C ASN A 2 7.00 3.41 -2.01
N TYR A 3 6.28 3.05 -3.06
CA TYR A 3 5.52 1.79 -3.10
C TYR A 3 5.65 1.11 -4.46
N ILE A 4 6.09 -0.15 -4.48
CA ILE A 4 6.26 -0.93 -5.71
C ILE A 4 4.89 -1.11 -6.34
N GLY A 5 4.77 -0.72 -7.61
CA GLY A 5 3.54 -0.85 -8.36
C GLY A 5 2.50 0.24 -8.06
N SER A 6 2.87 1.32 -7.37
CA SER A 6 1.97 2.47 -7.16
C SER A 6 1.33 2.94 -8.46
N LYS A 7 0.00 3.10 -8.44
CA LYS A 7 -0.82 3.51 -9.59
C LYS A 7 -1.00 5.00 -9.73
N LEU A 8 -0.26 5.81 -8.97
CA LEU A 8 -0.38 7.27 -9.00
C LEU A 8 -0.15 7.84 -10.41
N SER A 9 0.83 7.33 -11.16
CA SER A 9 1.05 7.77 -12.54
C SER A 9 0.02 7.26 -13.54
N LEU A 10 -0.81 6.28 -13.16
CA LEU A 10 -1.85 5.67 -14.00
C LEU A 10 -3.27 6.12 -13.59
N GLN A 11 -3.38 7.07 -12.66
CA GLN A 11 -4.66 7.51 -12.11
C GLN A 11 -5.66 7.93 -13.18
N GLU A 12 -5.23 8.79 -14.11
CA GLU A 12 -6.11 9.34 -15.15
C GLU A 12 -6.58 8.23 -16.11
N PHE A 13 -5.69 7.28 -16.40
CA PHE A 13 -6.01 6.12 -17.23
C PHE A 13 -7.02 5.19 -16.55
N ILE A 14 -6.88 4.97 -15.23
CA ILE A 14 -7.83 4.17 -14.45
C ILE A 14 -9.19 4.88 -14.38
N GLU A 15 -9.22 6.14 -13.97
CA GLU A 15 -10.45 6.93 -13.83
C GLU A 15 -11.22 7.05 -15.15
N SER A 16 -10.52 7.36 -16.25
CA SER A 16 -11.14 7.44 -17.58
C SER A 16 -11.67 6.08 -18.05
N SER A 17 -10.93 4.99 -17.82
CA SER A 17 -11.37 3.64 -18.16
C SER A 17 -12.63 3.24 -17.40
N ILE A 18 -12.69 3.53 -16.10
CA ILE A 18 -13.87 3.25 -15.27
C ILE A 18 -15.06 4.11 -15.73
N ARG A 19 -14.87 5.42 -15.90
CA ARG A 19 -15.92 6.33 -16.34
C ARG A 19 -16.52 5.92 -17.69
N GLU A 20 -15.69 5.60 -18.67
CA GLU A 20 -16.16 5.23 -20.01
C GLU A 20 -16.87 3.87 -20.03
N PHE A 21 -16.41 2.90 -19.25
CA PHE A 21 -17.02 1.57 -19.23
C PHE A 21 -18.32 1.52 -18.41
N THR A 22 -18.40 2.29 -17.31
CA THR A 22 -19.57 2.32 -16.43
C THR A 22 -20.61 3.38 -16.80
N GLY A 23 -20.18 4.47 -17.44
CA GLY A 23 -20.96 5.70 -17.60
C GLY A 23 -21.04 6.57 -16.34
N TYR A 24 -20.31 6.23 -15.27
CA TYR A 24 -20.31 6.99 -14.02
C TYR A 24 -19.40 8.22 -14.10
N THR A 25 -20.00 9.41 -14.03
CA THR A 25 -19.28 10.69 -14.05
C THR A 25 -18.87 11.19 -12.66
N SER A 26 -19.52 10.68 -11.60
CA SER A 26 -19.20 10.93 -10.20
C SER A 26 -19.66 9.75 -9.34
N GLY A 27 -19.18 9.68 -8.10
CA GLY A 27 -19.58 8.65 -7.15
C GLY A 27 -21.05 8.78 -6.77
N ASN A 28 -21.53 9.97 -6.39
CA ASN A 28 -22.88 10.20 -5.89
C ASN A 28 -23.30 9.15 -4.83
N GLY A 29 -22.39 8.78 -3.94
CA GLY A 29 -22.63 7.77 -2.91
C GLY A 29 -22.49 6.31 -3.34
N ARG A 30 -22.16 6.03 -4.62
CA ARG A 30 -21.83 4.68 -5.10
C ARG A 30 -20.65 4.09 -4.34
N VAL A 31 -20.65 2.77 -4.23
CA VAL A 31 -19.61 2.03 -3.53
C VAL A 31 -18.49 1.65 -4.49
N PHE A 32 -17.28 2.10 -4.18
CA PHE A 32 -16.04 1.71 -4.83
C PHE A 32 -15.19 0.88 -3.87
N ALA A 33 -14.81 -0.33 -4.26
CA ALA A 33 -13.96 -1.20 -3.44
C ALA A 33 -12.60 -1.39 -4.09
N ASP A 34 -11.53 -1.21 -3.33
CA ASP A 34 -10.15 -1.57 -3.71
C ASP A 34 -9.61 -2.54 -2.66
N ILE A 35 -9.57 -3.83 -3.00
CA ILE A 35 -9.21 -4.89 -2.05
C ILE A 35 -7.70 -5.22 -2.02
N PHE A 36 -6.91 -4.47 -2.80
CA PHE A 36 -5.45 -4.50 -2.84
C PHE A 36 -4.90 -3.06 -2.74
N ALA A 37 -5.40 -2.30 -1.77
CA ALA A 37 -5.33 -0.85 -1.74
C ALA A 37 -3.90 -0.28 -1.63
N GLY A 38 -2.94 -1.05 -1.11
CA GLY A 38 -1.58 -0.59 -0.87
C GLY A 38 -1.57 0.71 -0.07
N THR A 39 -1.01 1.77 -0.65
CA THR A 39 -0.94 3.09 0.00
C THR A 39 -2.24 3.89 -0.02
N GLY A 40 -3.31 3.37 -0.62
CA GLY A 40 -4.61 4.05 -0.69
C GLY A 40 -4.69 5.18 -1.73
N ALA A 41 -3.78 5.22 -2.71
CA ALA A 41 -3.75 6.29 -3.72
C ALA A 41 -5.02 6.31 -4.58
N ILE A 42 -5.47 5.15 -5.07
CA ILE A 42 -6.70 5.03 -5.86
C ILE A 42 -7.93 5.25 -4.96
N CYS A 43 -7.95 4.66 -3.75
CA CYS A 43 -8.99 4.90 -2.75
C CYS A 43 -9.23 6.40 -2.49
N SER A 44 -8.16 7.16 -2.30
CA SER A 44 -8.19 8.60 -2.05
C SER A 44 -8.89 9.37 -3.17
N ILE A 45 -8.56 9.04 -4.42
CA ILE A 45 -9.11 9.69 -5.60
C ILE A 45 -10.61 9.40 -5.74
N PHE A 46 -11.01 8.14 -5.63
CA PHE A 46 -12.42 7.78 -5.73
C PHE A 46 -13.25 8.35 -4.56
N ARG A 47 -12.66 8.45 -3.36
CA ARG A 47 -13.31 9.13 -2.23
C ARG A 47 -13.56 10.62 -2.53
N GLN A 48 -12.57 11.33 -3.07
CA GLN A 48 -12.71 12.73 -3.49
C GLN A 48 -13.76 12.91 -4.60
N ASN A 49 -13.89 11.92 -5.48
CA ASN A 49 -14.90 11.89 -6.53
C ASN A 49 -16.32 11.51 -6.03
N GLY A 50 -16.53 11.46 -4.71
CA GLY A 50 -17.85 11.28 -4.08
C GLY A 50 -18.32 9.83 -3.97
N TYR A 51 -17.41 8.85 -4.01
CA TYR A 51 -17.73 7.45 -3.76
C TYR A 51 -17.65 7.13 -2.26
N LYS A 52 -18.48 6.20 -1.79
CA LYS A 52 -18.24 5.48 -0.52
C LYS A 52 -17.16 4.43 -0.80
N VAL A 53 -15.99 4.57 -0.18
CA VAL A 53 -14.86 3.68 -0.47
C VAL A 53 -14.79 2.53 0.53
N ILE A 54 -14.57 1.32 0.02
CA ILE A 54 -14.16 0.14 0.79
C ILE A 54 -12.70 -0.15 0.43
N ALA A 55 -11.80 -0.19 1.39
CA ALA A 55 -10.39 -0.50 1.16
C ALA A 55 -9.97 -1.76 1.92
N ASN A 56 -9.05 -2.54 1.35
CA ASN A 56 -8.41 -3.64 2.04
C ASN A 56 -6.97 -3.81 1.61
N ASP A 57 -6.12 -4.24 2.54
CA ASP A 57 -4.79 -4.74 2.24
C ASP A 57 -4.38 -5.76 3.31
N ASN A 58 -3.50 -6.72 2.95
CA ASN A 58 -3.00 -7.72 3.89
C ASN A 58 -1.90 -7.16 4.81
N LEU A 59 -1.16 -6.14 4.36
CA LEU A 59 -0.12 -5.51 5.16
C LEU A 59 -0.74 -4.48 6.10
N TYR A 60 -0.36 -4.55 7.38
CA TYR A 60 -0.95 -3.69 8.40
C TYR A 60 -0.55 -2.23 8.23
N PHE A 61 0.64 -1.92 7.73
CA PHE A 61 0.98 -0.52 7.45
C PHE A 61 0.09 0.07 6.33
N SER A 62 -0.25 -0.72 5.31
CA SER A 62 -1.21 -0.33 4.25
C SER A 62 -2.60 -0.14 4.84
N TYR A 63 -3.05 -1.04 5.71
CA TYR A 63 -4.29 -0.88 6.46
C TYR A 63 -4.33 0.42 7.26
N VAL A 64 -3.28 0.74 8.03
CA VAL A 64 -3.19 1.99 8.81
C VAL A 64 -3.31 3.23 7.92
N LEU A 65 -2.62 3.25 6.77
CA LEU A 65 -2.73 4.35 5.81
C LEU A 65 -4.17 4.50 5.30
N ASN A 66 -4.81 3.40 4.91
CA ASN A 66 -6.18 3.43 4.42
C ASN A 66 -7.19 3.80 5.51
N LYS A 67 -7.00 3.36 6.76
CA LYS A 67 -7.83 3.79 7.91
C LYS A 67 -7.88 5.30 8.01
N HIS A 68 -6.72 5.94 7.90
CA HIS A 68 -6.67 7.40 7.85
C HIS A 68 -7.33 7.96 6.59
N LEU A 69 -6.95 7.49 5.39
CA LEU A 69 -7.38 8.08 4.12
C LEU A 69 -8.86 7.86 3.79
N VAL A 70 -9.51 6.85 4.35
CA VAL A 70 -10.87 6.42 3.98
C VAL A 70 -11.88 6.65 5.11
N GLU A 71 -11.49 6.54 6.38
CA GLU A 71 -12.41 6.68 7.52
C GLU A 71 -12.32 8.02 8.23
N ASN A 72 -11.19 8.74 8.16
CA ASN A 72 -11.08 10.04 8.83
C ASN A 72 -11.73 11.16 7.99
N THR A 73 -12.33 12.13 8.68
CA THR A 73 -12.87 13.39 8.13
C THR A 73 -12.36 14.58 8.92
N GLN A 74 -12.48 15.80 8.40
CA GLN A 74 -11.95 17.00 9.06
C GLN A 74 -12.49 17.21 10.48
N SER A 75 -13.74 16.81 10.73
CA SER A 75 -14.42 16.90 12.02
C SER A 75 -13.81 16.04 13.13
N VAL A 76 -12.90 15.11 12.79
CA VAL A 76 -12.40 14.10 13.72
C VAL A 76 -11.14 14.55 14.47
N LEU A 77 -10.44 15.58 13.97
CA LEU A 77 -9.26 16.12 14.63
C LEU A 77 -9.64 17.20 15.62
N THR A 78 -9.73 16.81 16.89
CA THR A 78 -9.93 17.75 17.99
C THR A 78 -8.59 17.93 18.71
N ASN A 79 -8.17 19.19 18.89
CA ASN A 79 -6.95 19.59 19.61
C ASN A 79 -5.72 18.71 19.35
N PRO A 80 -5.28 18.56 18.08
CA PRO A 80 -4.16 17.68 17.76
C PRO A 80 -2.87 18.19 18.41
N VAL A 81 -2.19 17.28 19.12
CA VAL A 81 -0.80 17.47 19.54
C VAL A 81 0.10 17.64 18.32
N ASN A 82 0.95 18.65 18.37
CA ASN A 82 1.90 18.92 17.30
C ASN A 82 3.16 18.06 17.48
N LEU A 83 3.25 16.96 16.74
CA LEU A 83 4.38 16.03 16.85
C LEU A 83 5.74 16.65 16.44
N THR A 84 5.76 17.80 15.76
CA THR A 84 7.02 18.46 15.38
C THR A 84 7.68 19.21 16.54
N GLU A 85 6.96 19.46 17.64
CA GLU A 85 7.51 20.09 18.84
C GLU A 85 8.42 19.15 19.63
N PHE A 86 8.35 17.84 19.37
CA PHE A 86 9.16 16.84 20.04
C PHE A 86 10.45 16.54 19.28
N THR A 87 11.56 16.55 20.02
CA THR A 87 12.91 16.34 19.49
C THR A 87 13.66 15.22 20.23
N GLU A 88 12.99 14.58 21.17
CA GLU A 88 13.51 13.52 22.01
C GLU A 88 13.89 12.26 21.23
N GLU A 89 14.88 11.57 21.75
CA GLU A 89 15.44 10.34 21.20
C GLU A 89 15.41 9.26 22.28
N ILE A 90 14.89 8.08 21.96
CA ILE A 90 14.98 6.91 22.85
C ILE A 90 15.49 5.70 22.08
N GLU A 91 16.15 4.79 22.79
CA GLU A 91 16.66 3.56 22.21
C GLU A 91 15.62 2.44 22.25
N GLY A 92 14.75 2.42 21.25
CA GLY A 92 13.73 1.37 21.08
C GLY A 92 14.14 0.30 20.06
N PHE A 93 13.14 -0.43 19.58
CA PHE A 93 13.34 -1.57 18.69
C PHE A 93 13.88 -1.14 17.32
N ILE A 94 13.44 0.00 16.79
CA ILE A 94 13.88 0.47 15.47
C ILE A 94 15.38 0.78 15.50
N TYR A 95 15.85 1.52 16.51
CA TYR A 95 17.27 1.78 16.70
C TYR A 95 18.07 0.48 16.92
N LYS A 96 17.64 -0.34 17.89
CA LYS A 96 18.36 -1.56 18.28
C LYS A 96 18.46 -2.57 17.14
N THR A 97 17.47 -2.62 16.25
CA THR A 97 17.41 -3.63 15.20
C THR A 97 17.93 -3.12 13.85
N TYR A 98 17.72 -1.85 13.50
CA TYR A 98 17.85 -1.37 12.12
C TYR A 98 18.82 -0.20 11.91
N CYS A 99 19.44 0.31 12.97
CA CYS A 99 20.46 1.37 12.92
C CYS A 99 21.87 0.85 13.12
N ALA A 100 22.87 1.57 12.59
CA ALA A 100 24.25 1.09 12.59
C ALA A 100 24.90 1.21 13.98
N GLY A 101 24.63 2.29 14.71
CA GLY A 101 25.22 2.55 16.02
C GLY A 101 24.76 1.60 17.12
N SER A 102 23.69 0.82 16.90
CA SER A 102 23.28 -0.22 17.86
C SER A 102 24.14 -1.49 17.79
N GLY A 103 25.06 -1.58 16.82
CA GLY A 103 25.84 -2.80 16.58
C GLY A 103 25.08 -3.88 15.81
N SER A 104 23.86 -3.59 15.33
CA SER A 104 23.04 -4.53 14.55
C SER A 104 23.67 -4.94 13.20
N GLY A 105 24.63 -4.15 12.70
CA GLY A 105 25.20 -4.28 11.37
C GLY A 105 24.25 -3.82 10.25
N ARG A 106 23.10 -3.23 10.58
CA ARG A 106 22.11 -2.72 9.63
C ARG A 106 22.15 -1.21 9.59
N ASN A 107 21.87 -0.63 8.42
CA ASN A 107 22.00 0.81 8.21
C ASN A 107 20.78 1.38 7.48
N TYR A 108 19.57 1.04 7.94
CA TYR A 108 18.31 1.48 7.32
C TYR A 108 17.94 2.92 7.68
N PHE A 109 18.37 3.41 8.83
CA PHE A 109 18.18 4.79 9.25
C PHE A 109 19.46 5.28 9.94
N SER A 110 19.67 6.60 9.97
CA SER A 110 20.63 7.18 10.92
C SER A 110 20.20 6.87 12.35
N ASP A 111 21.15 6.84 13.29
CA ASP A 111 20.87 6.53 14.69
C ASP A 111 19.82 7.47 15.27
N THR A 112 19.99 8.79 15.07
CA THR A 112 19.02 9.81 15.44
C THR A 112 17.63 9.54 14.85
N ASN A 113 17.52 9.25 13.55
CA ASN A 113 16.21 9.03 12.93
C ASN A 113 15.52 7.76 13.46
N GLY A 114 16.29 6.70 13.74
CA GLY A 114 15.77 5.50 14.38
C GLY A 114 15.26 5.78 15.80
N LYS A 115 16.05 6.49 16.62
CA LYS A 115 15.69 6.83 18.00
C LYS A 115 14.49 7.78 18.10
N ARG A 116 14.37 8.72 17.16
CA ARG A 116 13.19 9.60 17.07
C ARG A 116 11.95 8.84 16.62
N CYS A 117 12.09 7.87 15.71
CA CYS A 117 10.98 6.98 15.34
C CYS A 117 10.50 6.17 16.55
N ASP A 118 11.43 5.61 17.33
CA ASP A 118 11.11 4.90 18.57
C ASP A 118 10.40 5.81 19.59
N PHE A 119 10.87 7.06 19.75
CA PHE A 119 10.24 8.04 20.64
C PHE A 119 8.80 8.33 20.20
N VAL A 120 8.59 8.71 18.94
CA VAL A 120 7.26 9.02 18.43
C VAL A 120 6.33 7.81 18.57
N ARG A 121 6.79 6.59 18.26
CA ARG A 121 5.95 5.40 18.47
C ARG A 121 5.55 5.22 19.92
N THR A 122 6.49 5.38 20.85
CA THR A 122 6.23 5.22 22.29
C THR A 122 5.25 6.29 22.79
N LEU A 123 5.40 7.53 22.32
CA LEU A 123 4.46 8.61 22.61
C LEU A 123 3.04 8.27 22.12
N LEU A 124 2.90 7.78 20.88
CA LEU A 124 1.58 7.42 20.34
C LEU A 124 0.90 6.27 21.09
N GLU A 125 1.65 5.26 21.56
CA GLU A 125 1.08 4.21 22.41
C GLU A 125 0.64 4.78 23.75
N SER A 126 1.47 5.61 24.39
CA SER A 126 1.12 6.27 25.65
C SER A 126 -0.17 7.09 25.52
N MET A 127 -0.24 7.99 24.53
CA MET A 127 -1.43 8.82 24.30
C MET A 127 -2.68 7.97 24.06
N ARG A 128 -2.56 6.84 23.35
CA ARG A 128 -3.69 5.92 23.14
C ARG A 128 -4.10 5.21 24.42
N ASP A 129 -3.15 4.65 25.15
CA ASP A 129 -3.41 3.82 26.34
C ASP A 129 -3.96 4.66 27.51
N TYR A 130 -3.59 5.94 27.59
CA TYR A 130 -4.18 6.92 28.52
C TYR A 130 -5.44 7.62 27.99
N ASN A 131 -5.95 7.24 26.82
CA ASN A 131 -7.12 7.83 26.16
C ASN A 131 -7.01 9.34 25.89
N GLU A 132 -5.80 9.85 25.67
CA GLU A 132 -5.55 11.24 25.28
C GLU A 132 -5.89 11.51 23.81
N ILE A 133 -5.89 10.47 22.98
CA ILE A 133 -6.26 10.54 21.56
C ILE A 133 -7.31 9.47 21.22
N THR A 134 -8.21 9.83 20.31
CA THR A 134 -9.21 8.89 19.79
C THR A 134 -8.59 7.92 18.78
N ALA A 135 -9.25 6.80 18.50
CA ALA A 135 -8.78 5.83 17.51
C ALA A 135 -8.52 6.46 16.11
N PRO A 136 -9.39 7.34 15.58
CA PRO A 136 -9.08 8.05 14.33
C PRO A 136 -7.85 8.96 14.40
N MET A 137 -7.64 9.68 15.51
CA MET A 137 -6.44 10.49 15.72
C MET A 137 -5.19 9.62 15.76
N TYR A 138 -5.25 8.47 16.45
CA TYR A 138 -4.16 7.49 16.47
C TYR A 138 -3.80 7.01 15.06
N TYR A 139 -4.78 6.64 14.21
CA TYR A 139 -4.50 6.26 12.83
C TYR A 139 -3.96 7.41 11.98
N TRP A 140 -4.40 8.66 12.20
CA TRP A 140 -3.85 9.83 11.51
C TRP A 140 -2.37 10.04 11.85
N TYR A 141 -2.02 10.01 13.14
CA TYR A 141 -0.62 10.14 13.57
C TYR A 141 0.24 8.98 13.09
N LEU A 142 -0.23 7.74 13.23
CA LEU A 142 0.53 6.57 12.82
C LEU A 142 0.74 6.52 11.30
N ALA A 143 -0.29 6.84 10.52
CA ALA A 143 -0.17 6.98 9.05
C ALA A 143 0.84 8.07 8.66
N SER A 144 0.81 9.21 9.36
CA SER A 144 1.74 10.32 9.15
C SER A 144 3.19 9.95 9.49
N LEU A 145 3.39 9.22 10.59
CA LEU A 145 4.68 8.66 10.98
C LEU A 145 5.22 7.70 9.91
N ILE A 146 4.42 6.70 9.49
CA ILE A 146 4.80 5.71 8.47
C ILE A 146 5.20 6.40 7.17
N ASN A 147 4.39 7.35 6.69
CA ASN A 147 4.70 8.09 5.46
C ASN A 147 5.95 8.98 5.60
N SER A 148 6.23 9.50 6.78
CA SER A 148 7.36 10.41 7.02
C SER A 148 8.68 9.66 7.21
N ILE A 149 8.69 8.55 7.95
CA ILE A 149 9.92 7.77 8.20
C ILE A 149 10.47 7.16 6.90
N ASP A 150 9.59 6.80 5.96
CA ASP A 150 9.99 6.30 4.64
C ASP A 150 10.83 7.32 3.84
N LYS A 151 10.59 8.63 4.04
CA LYS A 151 11.30 9.70 3.34
C LYS A 151 12.75 9.87 3.79
N VAL A 152 13.11 9.30 4.94
CA VAL A 152 14.45 9.32 5.53
C VAL A 152 15.07 7.91 5.62
N ALA A 153 14.45 6.90 4.99
CA ALA A 153 14.99 5.56 4.91
C ALA A 153 16.21 5.49 3.99
N ASN A 154 17.27 4.82 4.43
CA ASN A 154 18.53 4.59 3.70
C ASN A 154 18.46 3.33 2.81
N THR A 155 17.48 3.31 1.91
CA THR A 155 17.22 2.23 0.96
C THR A 155 17.22 2.74 -0.48
N ALA A 156 17.26 1.85 -1.47
CA ALA A 156 17.13 2.26 -2.88
C ALA A 156 15.68 2.58 -3.28
N SER A 157 14.69 1.95 -2.63
CA SER A 157 13.24 2.17 -2.80
C SER A 157 12.42 1.33 -1.81
N VAL A 158 12.94 0.17 -1.42
CA VAL A 158 12.27 -0.80 -0.53
C VAL A 158 13.22 -1.33 0.53
N TYR A 159 12.68 -1.96 1.57
CA TYR A 159 13.40 -2.41 2.75
C TYR A 159 14.05 -3.78 2.59
N SER A 160 13.92 -4.45 1.45
CA SER A 160 14.62 -5.74 1.22
C SER A 160 16.14 -5.61 1.21
N ALA A 161 16.69 -4.39 1.12
CA ALA A 161 18.11 -4.10 1.34
C ALA A 161 18.31 -2.66 1.84
N PHE A 162 19.44 -2.40 2.49
CA PHE A 162 19.90 -1.07 2.90
C PHE A 162 21.20 -0.69 2.20
N LEU A 163 21.46 0.62 2.08
CA LEU A 163 22.71 1.14 1.51
C LEU A 163 23.82 1.13 2.56
N LYS A 164 25.06 0.85 2.13
CA LYS A 164 26.22 0.86 3.03
C LYS A 164 26.44 2.24 3.67
N HIS A 165 26.28 3.31 2.89
CA HIS A 165 26.42 4.69 3.34
C HIS A 165 25.05 5.35 3.42
N ILE A 166 24.85 6.20 4.43
CA ILE A 166 23.62 7.00 4.58
C ILE A 166 23.52 7.99 3.41
N LYS A 167 22.51 7.83 2.55
CA LYS A 167 22.22 8.76 1.44
C LYS A 167 21.73 10.12 1.96
N LYS A 168 21.89 11.18 1.16
CA LYS A 168 21.51 12.56 1.50
C LYS A 168 20.11 12.69 2.11
N SER A 169 19.10 12.02 1.54
CA SER A 169 17.73 12.13 2.06
C SER A 169 17.55 11.51 3.44
N ALA A 170 18.35 10.50 3.79
CA ALA A 170 18.36 9.82 5.09
C ALA A 170 19.25 10.53 6.14
N GLN A 171 20.06 11.52 5.73
CA GLN A 171 20.79 12.42 6.63
C GLN A 171 19.90 13.54 7.18
N ARG A 172 18.81 13.84 6.49
CA ARG A 172 17.85 14.84 6.98
C ARG A 172 17.26 14.37 8.30
N MET A 173 17.10 15.32 9.20
CA MET A 173 16.46 15.11 10.48
C MET A 173 15.02 14.64 10.26
N PHE A 174 14.67 13.53 10.90
CA PHE A 174 13.32 12.98 10.85
C PHE A 174 12.34 13.88 11.60
N GLU A 175 11.28 14.28 10.91
CA GLU A 175 10.13 15.00 11.47
C GLU A 175 8.84 14.37 10.94
N VAL A 176 7.81 14.32 11.78
CA VAL A 176 6.50 13.82 11.35
C VAL A 176 5.79 14.90 10.56
N SER A 177 5.66 14.68 9.26
CA SER A 177 4.81 15.49 8.38
C SER A 177 3.40 14.91 8.40
N MET A 178 2.47 15.64 9.01
CA MET A 178 1.07 15.24 9.12
C MET A 178 0.45 15.09 7.73
N LEU A 179 -0.20 13.94 7.49
CA LEU A 179 -0.92 13.69 6.25
C LEU A 179 -2.16 14.59 6.15
N PRO A 180 -2.48 15.09 4.94
CA PRO A 180 -3.70 15.84 4.72
C PRO A 180 -4.91 14.93 4.91
N ILE A 181 -5.98 15.50 5.47
CA ILE A 181 -7.26 14.80 5.52
C ILE A 181 -7.95 14.96 4.17
N ILE A 182 -8.53 13.87 3.72
CA ILE A 182 -9.34 13.85 2.51
C ILE A 182 -10.79 13.86 2.95
N ASP A 183 -11.49 14.96 2.69
CA ASP A 183 -12.92 15.01 2.89
C ASP A 183 -13.64 14.15 1.84
N GLY A 184 -14.71 13.52 2.29
CA GLY A 184 -15.52 12.62 1.47
C GLY A 184 -16.38 11.72 2.33
N ILE A 185 -17.17 10.87 1.68
CA ILE A 185 -18.08 9.94 2.35
C ILE A 185 -17.25 8.98 3.23
N PHE A 186 -17.74 8.74 4.45
CA PHE A 186 -17.13 7.77 5.36
C PHE A 186 -17.14 6.38 4.71
N GLY A 187 -15.95 5.80 4.57
CA GLY A 187 -15.76 4.47 4.01
C GLY A 187 -15.48 3.40 5.06
N GLU A 188 -15.04 2.23 4.61
CA GLU A 188 -14.73 1.09 5.48
C GLU A 188 -13.38 0.50 5.08
N VAL A 189 -12.53 0.15 6.06
CA VAL A 189 -11.20 -0.38 5.80
C VAL A 189 -10.99 -1.69 6.53
N TYR A 190 -10.48 -2.70 5.81
CA TYR A 190 -10.25 -4.05 6.29
C TYR A 190 -8.75 -4.42 6.20
N ASN A 191 -8.31 -5.32 7.09
CA ASN A 191 -6.99 -5.98 7.03
C ASN A 191 -7.20 -7.50 6.97
N GLU A 192 -7.78 -7.96 5.86
CA GLU A 192 -8.16 -9.35 5.65
C GLU A 192 -7.55 -9.91 4.35
N ASP A 193 -7.52 -11.24 4.25
CA ASP A 193 -7.27 -11.91 2.98
C ASP A 193 -8.36 -11.52 1.96
N ALA A 194 -7.93 -11.10 0.77
CA ALA A 194 -8.83 -10.58 -0.26
C ALA A 194 -9.87 -11.61 -0.74
N ASN A 195 -9.49 -12.90 -0.81
CA ASN A 195 -10.42 -13.98 -1.14
C ASN A 195 -11.41 -14.20 0.01
N ILE A 196 -11.04 -13.98 1.26
CA ILE A 196 -12.01 -14.05 2.37
C ILE A 196 -12.96 -12.84 2.32
N LEU A 197 -12.42 -11.63 2.17
CA LEU A 197 -13.20 -10.39 2.25
C LEU A 197 -14.23 -10.27 1.13
N ILE A 198 -13.90 -10.67 -0.10
CA ILE A 198 -14.77 -10.45 -1.27
C ILE A 198 -16.17 -11.08 -1.12
N ARG A 199 -16.30 -12.09 -0.27
CA ARG A 199 -17.56 -12.78 0.06
C ARG A 199 -18.45 -12.01 1.05
N LYS A 200 -17.91 -10.99 1.71
CA LYS A 200 -18.57 -10.20 2.78
C LYS A 200 -18.98 -8.80 2.33
N ILE A 201 -18.43 -8.32 1.21
CA ILE A 201 -18.61 -6.96 0.72
C ILE A 201 -19.35 -6.95 -0.63
N GLN A 202 -19.99 -5.84 -0.93
CA GLN A 202 -20.74 -5.63 -2.17
C GLN A 202 -20.69 -4.16 -2.58
N GLY A 203 -20.93 -3.85 -3.85
CA GLY A 203 -20.94 -2.48 -4.32
C GLY A 203 -21.08 -2.31 -5.83
N ASP A 204 -20.77 -1.12 -6.32
CA ASP A 204 -20.92 -0.77 -7.73
C ASP A 204 -19.67 -1.12 -8.54
N VAL A 205 -18.50 -0.76 -8.02
CA VAL A 205 -17.21 -0.89 -8.70
C VAL A 205 -16.22 -1.60 -7.79
N LEU A 206 -15.68 -2.74 -8.24
CA LEU A 206 -14.54 -3.42 -7.64
C LEU A 206 -13.30 -3.16 -8.49
N TYR A 207 -12.26 -2.60 -7.88
CA TYR A 207 -10.96 -2.40 -8.48
C TYR A 207 -9.96 -3.39 -7.86
N LEU A 208 -9.20 -4.05 -8.74
CA LEU A 208 -8.22 -5.06 -8.39
C LEU A 208 -6.85 -4.62 -8.92
N ASP A 209 -5.88 -4.52 -8.02
CA ASP A 209 -4.47 -4.31 -8.33
C ASP A 209 -3.58 -5.32 -7.56
N PRO A 210 -3.76 -6.63 -7.80
CA PRO A 210 -3.02 -7.65 -7.08
C PRO A 210 -1.54 -7.63 -7.48
N PRO A 211 -0.65 -8.23 -6.66
CA PRO A 211 0.73 -8.47 -7.07
C PRO A 211 0.81 -9.16 -8.43
N TYR A 212 1.59 -8.58 -9.35
CA TYR A 212 1.77 -9.11 -10.70
C TYR A 212 3.06 -9.92 -10.88
N ASN A 213 3.90 -10.04 -9.85
CA ASN A 213 5.16 -10.77 -9.91
C ASN A 213 5.40 -11.56 -8.61
N GLU A 214 6.48 -12.36 -8.58
CA GLU A 214 6.78 -13.25 -7.46
C GLU A 214 7.35 -12.53 -6.22
N ARG A 215 7.52 -11.20 -6.26
CA ARG A 215 8.05 -10.43 -5.12
C ARG A 215 7.06 -10.45 -3.97
N GLN A 216 7.60 -10.70 -2.79
CA GLN A 216 6.83 -10.70 -1.55
C GLN A 216 6.88 -9.30 -0.93
N TYR A 217 5.72 -8.67 -0.81
CA TYR A 217 5.62 -7.30 -0.31
C TYR A 217 5.92 -7.22 1.20
N ASP A 218 5.59 -8.25 1.97
CA ASP A 218 5.93 -8.37 3.40
C ASP A 218 7.43 -8.14 3.64
N SER A 219 8.29 -8.73 2.81
CA SER A 219 9.75 -8.64 2.91
C SER A 219 10.25 -7.27 2.46
N ASN A 220 9.62 -6.69 1.44
CA ASN A 220 9.98 -5.37 0.91
C ASN A 220 9.58 -4.22 1.83
N TYR A 221 8.62 -4.42 2.73
CA TYR A 221 8.09 -3.39 3.63
C TYR A 221 8.12 -3.78 5.11
N HIS A 222 8.90 -4.81 5.47
CA HIS A 222 8.90 -5.41 6.81
C HIS A 222 9.18 -4.42 7.94
N ILE A 223 10.00 -3.38 7.71
CA ILE A 223 10.28 -2.35 8.72
C ILE A 223 9.07 -1.44 8.92
N LEU A 224 8.38 -1.02 7.85
CA LEU A 224 7.15 -0.25 7.97
C LEU A 224 6.04 -1.07 8.65
N GLU A 225 5.98 -2.37 8.38
CA GLU A 225 5.09 -3.29 9.07
C GLU A 225 5.40 -3.34 10.58
N THR A 226 6.69 -3.33 10.96
CA THR A 226 7.11 -3.24 12.37
C THR A 226 6.80 -1.90 13.01
N VAL A 227 6.99 -0.78 12.31
CA VAL A 227 6.58 0.53 12.83
C VAL A 227 5.07 0.58 13.05
N ALA A 228 4.28 0.06 12.11
CA ALA A 228 2.83 0.04 12.19
C ALA A 228 2.32 -0.86 13.32
N ARG A 229 2.80 -2.11 13.40
CA ARG A 229 2.35 -3.10 14.39
C ARG A 229 2.90 -2.87 15.79
N TYR A 230 4.10 -2.29 15.90
CA TYR A 230 4.79 -2.04 17.17
C TYR A 230 4.88 -3.29 18.07
N ASP A 231 5.21 -4.42 17.46
CA ASP A 231 5.13 -5.78 18.02
C ASP A 231 6.51 -6.43 18.30
N ASN A 232 7.61 -5.69 18.11
CA ASN A 232 8.99 -6.14 18.40
C ASN A 232 9.31 -7.58 17.94
N PRO A 233 9.17 -7.90 16.64
CA PRO A 233 9.22 -9.28 16.15
C PRO A 233 10.63 -9.87 16.27
N GLU A 234 10.73 -11.19 16.37
CA GLU A 234 12.01 -11.86 16.12
C GLU A 234 12.45 -11.64 14.66
N VAL A 235 13.70 -11.21 14.48
CA VAL A 235 14.26 -10.93 13.15
C VAL A 235 15.41 -11.87 12.79
N TYR A 236 15.60 -12.10 11.49
CA TYR A 236 16.68 -12.94 10.99
C TYR A 236 17.39 -12.35 9.77
N GLY A 237 18.59 -12.86 9.51
CA GLY A 237 19.40 -12.48 8.35
C GLY A 237 20.00 -11.08 8.44
N LYS A 238 20.79 -10.74 7.41
CA LYS A 238 21.51 -9.46 7.30
C LYS A 238 20.55 -8.27 7.22
N THR A 239 19.38 -8.47 6.62
CA THR A 239 18.37 -7.43 6.40
C THR A 239 17.41 -7.27 7.58
N GLY A 240 17.35 -8.23 8.52
CA GLY A 240 16.48 -8.13 9.69
C GLY A 240 15.00 -8.39 9.36
N LEU A 241 14.74 -9.37 8.48
CA LEU A 241 13.40 -9.79 8.11
C LEU A 241 12.67 -10.41 9.31
N ARG A 242 11.37 -10.22 9.38
CA ARG A 242 10.49 -10.83 10.40
C ARG A 242 10.46 -12.34 10.23
N ARG A 243 10.76 -13.11 11.28
CA ARG A 243 10.76 -14.59 11.22
C ARG A 243 9.36 -15.17 11.01
N ASN A 244 8.34 -14.56 11.61
CA ASN A 244 6.93 -14.98 11.50
C ASN A 244 6.17 -14.14 10.45
N SER A 245 6.81 -13.72 9.35
CA SER A 245 6.06 -13.06 8.29
C SER A 245 5.10 -14.05 7.62
N ASN A 246 3.92 -13.56 7.23
CA ASN A 246 2.85 -14.39 6.68
C ASN A 246 3.35 -15.25 5.51
N ALA A 247 2.69 -16.40 5.30
CA ALA A 247 2.95 -17.27 4.16
C ALA A 247 2.92 -16.48 2.84
N LYS A 248 3.74 -16.92 1.87
CA LYS A 248 3.81 -16.30 0.54
C LYS A 248 2.41 -16.08 -0.04
N SER A 249 2.14 -14.88 -0.52
CA SER A 249 0.84 -14.56 -1.13
C SER A 249 0.55 -15.49 -2.30
N ALA A 250 -0.65 -16.05 -2.35
CA ALA A 250 -1.10 -16.89 -3.46
C ALA A 250 -1.13 -16.13 -4.80
N PHE A 251 -1.25 -14.80 -4.77
CA PHE A 251 -1.14 -13.93 -5.95
C PHE A 251 0.30 -13.79 -6.46
N CYS A 252 1.30 -14.06 -5.63
CA CYS A 252 2.72 -14.01 -6.02
C CYS A 252 3.24 -15.36 -6.56
N SER A 253 2.37 -16.29 -6.97
CA SER A 253 2.75 -17.62 -7.42
C SER A 253 2.03 -18.01 -8.70
N LYS A 254 2.79 -18.31 -9.76
CA LYS A 254 2.25 -18.76 -11.07
C LYS A 254 1.32 -19.97 -10.95
N LYS A 255 1.59 -20.85 -9.97
CA LYS A 255 0.82 -22.08 -9.76
C LYS A 255 -0.59 -21.81 -9.20
N THR A 256 -0.76 -20.71 -8.47
CA THR A 256 -1.97 -20.43 -7.69
C THR A 256 -2.73 -19.21 -8.17
N VAL A 257 -2.06 -18.26 -8.84
CA VAL A 257 -2.60 -16.94 -9.20
C VAL A 257 -3.91 -17.01 -9.98
N LYS A 258 -4.02 -17.92 -10.96
CA LYS A 258 -5.24 -18.07 -11.76
C LYS A 258 -6.43 -18.51 -10.90
N THR A 259 -6.21 -19.50 -10.03
CA THR A 259 -7.23 -20.04 -9.14
C THR A 259 -7.73 -18.99 -8.15
N VAL A 260 -6.83 -18.27 -7.49
CA VAL A 260 -7.23 -17.25 -6.50
C VAL A 260 -7.84 -16.00 -7.16
N PHE A 261 -7.43 -15.68 -8.39
CA PHE A 261 -8.06 -14.62 -9.17
C PHE A 261 -9.48 -14.99 -9.60
N GLU A 262 -9.68 -16.18 -10.18
CA GLU A 262 -11.01 -16.65 -10.57
C GLU A 262 -11.96 -16.75 -9.37
N ASP A 263 -11.45 -17.17 -8.20
CA ASP A 263 -12.23 -17.20 -6.96
C ASP A 263 -12.75 -15.80 -6.55
N ILE A 264 -11.95 -14.74 -6.70
CA ILE A 264 -12.42 -13.36 -6.47
C ILE A 264 -13.51 -13.00 -7.47
N ILE A 265 -13.27 -13.21 -8.78
CA ILE A 265 -14.24 -12.84 -9.83
C ILE A 265 -15.57 -13.57 -9.66
N ALA A 266 -15.53 -14.87 -9.34
CA ALA A 266 -16.71 -15.69 -9.13
C ALA A 266 -17.56 -15.19 -7.94
N ASN A 267 -16.93 -14.88 -6.81
CA ASN A 267 -17.62 -14.55 -5.57
C ASN A 267 -17.92 -13.05 -5.39
N ALA A 268 -17.36 -12.16 -6.22
CA ALA A 268 -17.59 -10.73 -6.14
C ALA A 268 -19.05 -10.34 -6.35
N ASN A 269 -19.67 -9.68 -5.37
CA ASN A 269 -20.99 -9.07 -5.51
C ASN A 269 -20.88 -7.60 -5.96
N PHE A 270 -20.34 -7.40 -7.17
CA PHE A 270 -20.12 -6.07 -7.76
C PHE A 270 -20.57 -6.05 -9.21
N LYS A 271 -21.22 -4.96 -9.61
CA LYS A 271 -21.72 -4.79 -10.99
C LYS A 271 -20.58 -4.64 -12.00
N TYR A 272 -19.56 -3.88 -11.64
CA TYR A 272 -18.39 -3.65 -12.49
C TYR A 272 -17.12 -4.07 -11.77
N ILE A 273 -16.27 -4.83 -12.45
CA ILE A 273 -14.97 -5.28 -11.94
C ILE A 273 -13.88 -4.81 -12.89
N PHE A 274 -12.84 -4.19 -12.33
CA PHE A 274 -11.68 -3.69 -13.05
C PHE A 274 -10.42 -4.33 -12.50
N LEU A 275 -9.57 -4.85 -13.38
CA LEU A 275 -8.25 -5.34 -13.03
C LEU A 275 -7.19 -4.50 -13.72
N SER A 276 -6.29 -3.90 -12.94
CA SER A 276 -5.05 -3.33 -13.44
C SER A 276 -3.96 -4.40 -13.44
N TYR A 277 -3.41 -4.67 -14.61
CA TYR A 277 -2.37 -5.70 -14.78
C TYR A 277 -1.51 -5.39 -16.00
N ASN A 278 -0.21 -5.64 -15.91
CA ASN A 278 0.69 -5.46 -17.05
C ASN A 278 0.95 -6.78 -17.78
N ASN A 279 1.47 -6.66 -19.01
CA ASN A 279 1.80 -7.81 -19.86
C ASN A 279 2.96 -8.69 -19.37
N GLU A 280 3.72 -8.25 -18.36
CA GLU A 280 4.81 -9.02 -17.76
C GLU A 280 4.36 -9.79 -16.50
N GLY A 281 3.04 -9.78 -16.23
CA GLY A 281 2.47 -10.40 -15.05
C GLY A 281 2.45 -11.93 -15.06
N LEU A 282 2.10 -12.54 -13.92
CA LEU A 282 2.03 -14.00 -13.76
C LEU A 282 0.84 -14.62 -14.52
N MET A 283 -0.23 -13.85 -14.75
CA MET A 283 -1.35 -14.22 -15.61
C MET A 283 -1.19 -13.59 -17.00
N GLY A 284 -1.37 -14.38 -18.06
CA GLY A 284 -1.38 -13.84 -19.42
C GLY A 284 -2.68 -13.11 -19.73
N PHE A 285 -2.66 -12.24 -20.74
CA PHE A 285 -3.87 -11.53 -21.22
C PHE A 285 -5.01 -12.51 -21.56
N SER A 286 -4.70 -13.63 -22.23
CA SER A 286 -5.68 -14.66 -22.60
C SER A 286 -6.32 -15.31 -21.37
N ASP A 287 -5.53 -15.57 -20.32
CA ASP A 287 -6.02 -16.16 -19.08
C ASP A 287 -7.04 -15.22 -18.40
N ILE A 288 -6.70 -13.92 -18.34
CA ILE A 288 -7.57 -12.90 -17.73
C ILE A 288 -8.86 -12.74 -18.54
N ALA A 289 -8.74 -12.65 -19.87
CA ALA A 289 -9.89 -12.53 -20.76
C ALA A 289 -10.83 -13.73 -20.66
N GLU A 290 -10.27 -14.94 -20.61
CA GLU A 290 -11.03 -16.18 -20.41
C GLU A 290 -11.75 -16.18 -19.06
N ILE A 291 -11.02 -15.94 -17.96
CA ILE A 291 -11.59 -15.96 -16.61
C ILE A 291 -12.68 -14.91 -16.45
N MET A 292 -12.42 -13.65 -16.79
CA MET A 292 -13.42 -12.57 -16.64
C MET A 292 -14.61 -12.76 -17.59
N GLY A 293 -14.36 -13.22 -18.83
CA GLY A 293 -15.41 -13.46 -19.83
C GLY A 293 -16.42 -14.54 -19.44
N LYS A 294 -16.07 -15.48 -18.56
CA LYS A 294 -17.01 -16.48 -18.02
C LYS A 294 -18.16 -15.84 -17.22
N TYR A 295 -17.96 -14.64 -16.68
CA TYR A 295 -18.87 -14.03 -15.69
C TYR A 295 -19.61 -12.79 -16.22
N GLY A 296 -19.47 -12.43 -17.51
CA GLY A 296 -20.20 -11.30 -18.08
C GLY A 296 -19.53 -10.65 -19.29
N GLU A 297 -19.91 -9.40 -19.57
CA GLU A 297 -19.37 -8.64 -20.70
C GLU A 297 -17.95 -8.15 -20.37
N TYR A 298 -16.97 -8.70 -21.08
CA TYR A 298 -15.55 -8.38 -20.94
C TYR A 298 -15.06 -7.41 -22.03
N LYS A 299 -14.27 -6.41 -21.62
CA LYS A 299 -13.47 -5.55 -22.51
C LYS A 299 -12.10 -5.27 -21.88
N SER A 300 -11.17 -4.76 -22.66
CA SER A 300 -9.88 -4.30 -22.14
C SER A 300 -9.41 -3.04 -22.83
N LYS A 301 -8.69 -2.20 -22.10
CA LYS A 301 -7.92 -1.06 -22.62
C LYS A 301 -6.47 -1.22 -22.23
N TYR A 302 -5.58 -0.57 -22.98
CA TYR A 302 -4.17 -0.51 -22.62
C TYR A 302 -3.57 0.86 -22.89
N GLN A 303 -2.48 1.14 -22.18
CA GLN A 303 -1.57 2.24 -22.50
C GLN A 303 -0.13 1.78 -22.46
N VAL A 304 0.73 2.49 -23.19
CA VAL A 304 2.15 2.17 -23.30
C VAL A 304 2.93 2.95 -22.25
N ASN A 305 3.66 2.24 -21.40
CA ASN A 305 4.60 2.83 -20.44
C ASN A 305 6.04 2.70 -20.96
N LYS A 306 6.78 3.81 -20.90
CA LYS A 306 8.24 3.82 -21.15
C LYS A 306 8.96 3.12 -20.00
N ARG A 307 9.84 2.17 -20.32
CA ARG A 307 10.60 1.41 -19.31
C ARG A 307 11.52 2.34 -18.50
N PHE A 308 11.51 2.20 -17.18
CA PHE A 308 12.51 2.85 -16.31
C PHE A 308 13.87 2.16 -16.52
N LYS A 309 14.86 2.89 -17.05
CA LYS A 309 16.24 2.41 -17.22
C LYS A 309 17.08 2.88 -16.04
N CYS A 310 17.74 1.97 -15.33
CA CYS A 310 18.66 2.29 -14.24
C CYS A 310 20.10 2.16 -14.75
N ASP A 311 21.04 3.02 -14.33
CA ASP A 311 22.40 3.12 -14.89
C ASP A 311 23.27 1.83 -14.82
N ALA A 312 22.79 0.77 -14.16
CA ALA A 312 23.41 -0.56 -14.17
C ALA A 312 22.97 -1.45 -15.36
N ASP A 313 22.12 -0.95 -16.27
CA ASP A 313 21.46 -1.71 -17.33
C ASP A 313 22.32 -1.97 -18.59
N VAL A 314 23.62 -1.65 -18.58
CA VAL A 314 24.53 -1.83 -19.73
C VAL A 314 24.69 -3.32 -20.13
N ASN A 315 24.38 -4.26 -19.23
CA ASN A 315 24.53 -5.71 -19.46
C ASN A 315 23.21 -6.50 -19.52
N ARG A 316 22.04 -5.85 -19.66
CA ARG A 316 20.75 -6.56 -19.79
C ARG A 316 20.18 -6.41 -21.20
N THR A 317 20.06 -7.52 -21.93
CA THR A 317 19.31 -7.61 -23.18
C THR A 317 17.82 -7.52 -22.86
N PHE A 318 17.18 -6.40 -23.19
CA PHE A 318 15.73 -6.25 -23.08
C PHE A 318 15.06 -6.74 -24.37
N ILE A 319 14.02 -7.57 -24.24
CA ILE A 319 13.26 -8.13 -25.38
C ILE A 319 12.27 -7.11 -25.97
N ALA A 320 11.87 -6.08 -25.20
CA ALA A 320 10.99 -5.00 -25.66
C ALA A 320 11.27 -3.68 -24.92
N ASP A 321 11.19 -2.56 -25.66
CA ASP A 321 11.44 -1.19 -25.19
C ASP A 321 10.28 -0.56 -24.38
N SER A 322 9.15 -1.26 -24.27
CA SER A 322 7.94 -0.78 -23.60
C SER A 322 7.23 -1.89 -22.81
N THR A 323 6.56 -1.49 -21.74
CA THR A 323 5.61 -2.33 -20.99
C THR A 323 4.20 -1.82 -21.26
N TYR A 324 3.24 -2.72 -21.36
CA TYR A 324 1.84 -2.39 -21.60
C TYR A 324 1.06 -2.55 -20.30
N GLU A 325 0.44 -1.46 -19.85
CA GLU A 325 -0.49 -1.50 -18.72
C GLU A 325 -1.89 -1.72 -19.26
N PHE A 326 -2.57 -2.76 -18.78
CA PHE A 326 -3.94 -3.04 -19.13
C PHE A 326 -4.88 -2.66 -17.99
N ILE A 327 -6.06 -2.16 -18.38
CA ILE A 327 -7.26 -2.18 -17.55
C ILE A 327 -8.23 -3.16 -18.21
N HIS A 328 -8.43 -4.29 -17.54
CA HIS A 328 -9.43 -5.28 -17.90
C HIS A 328 -10.74 -4.91 -17.22
N CYS A 329 -11.83 -4.87 -17.99
CA CYS A 329 -13.14 -4.41 -17.55
C CYS A 329 -14.13 -5.56 -17.69
N LEU A 330 -14.91 -5.82 -16.64
CA LEU A 330 -16.00 -6.77 -16.62
C LEU A 330 -17.26 -6.08 -16.12
N LYS A 331 -18.35 -6.19 -16.88
CA LYS A 331 -19.70 -5.94 -16.39
C LYS A 331 -20.31 -7.30 -16.07
N LYS A 332 -20.43 -7.59 -14.76
CA LYS A 332 -20.86 -8.90 -14.28
C LYS A 332 -22.34 -9.14 -14.64
N GLY A 333 -22.62 -10.34 -15.16
CA GLY A 333 -23.92 -10.77 -15.69
C GLY A 333 -24.87 -11.31 -14.64
#